data_AF-A0A0B2QRY1-F1
#
_entry.id   AF-A0A0B2QRY1-F1
#
_cell.length_a   1.000
_cell.length_b   1.000
_cell.length_c   1.000
_cell.angle_alpha   90.00
_cell.angle_beta   90.00
_cell.angle_gamma   90.00
#
_symmetry.space_group_name_H-M   'P 1'
#
loop_
_entity.id
_entity.type
_entity.pdbx_description
1 polymer ?
#
loop_
_entity_poly.entity_id
_entity_poly.type
_entity_poly.pdbx_seq_one_letter_code
_entity_poly.pdbx_strand_id
1 'polypeptide(L)'
;MIFWVQFLGSHEKTKEAIIYSYNKHINGVVAALEEEEAADIAENPNAVSVFLSKEHKLHTTRSLEFLGLQRNGRNTTWQKGRFGENTIISNIDTGKLYNDFVEIATNF
;
A
#
# COMPACT_ATOMS: atom_id res chain seq x y z
N MET A 1 -3.03 -12.12 18.93
CA MET A 1 -3.92 -11.59 19.98
C MET A 1 -3.23 -11.55 21.34
N ILE A 2 -2.66 -12.66 21.84
CA ILE A 2 -1.96 -12.70 23.15
C ILE A 2 -0.81 -11.69 23.25
N PHE A 3 -0.02 -11.52 22.19
CA PHE A 3 1.08 -10.54 22.14
C PHE A 3 0.63 -9.09 22.43
N TRP A 4 -0.59 -8.70 22.06
CA TRP A 4 -1.05 -7.31 22.18
C TRP A 4 -1.74 -7.04 23.52
N VAL A 5 -2.41 -8.06 24.06
CA VAL A 5 -3.13 -7.96 25.34
C VAL A 5 -2.18 -7.64 26.51
N GLN A 6 -0.91 -8.06 26.44
CA GLN A 6 0.07 -7.75 27.49
C GLN A 6 0.42 -6.26 27.56
N PHE A 7 0.37 -5.53 26.43
CA PHE A 7 0.67 -4.10 26.37
C PHE A 7 -0.58 -3.26 26.61
N LEU A 8 -1.72 -3.72 26.11
CA LEU A 8 -2.98 -2.97 26.16
C LEU A 8 -3.85 -3.35 27.37
N GLY A 9 -3.41 -4.27 28.22
CA GLY A 9 -4.07 -4.64 29.47
C GLY A 9 -5.40 -5.39 29.34
N SER A 10 -6.07 -5.38 28.18
CA SER A 10 -7.30 -6.13 27.97
C SER A 10 -7.53 -6.55 26.51
N HIS A 11 -8.35 -7.59 26.32
CA HIS A 11 -8.79 -8.02 25.00
C HIS A 11 -9.68 -6.98 24.31
N GLU A 12 -10.47 -6.22 25.08
CA GLU A 12 -11.37 -5.20 24.56
C GLU A 12 -10.57 -4.02 24.01
N LYS A 13 -9.64 -3.47 24.80
CA LYS A 13 -8.73 -2.42 24.36
C LYS A 13 -7.88 -2.86 23.17
N THR A 14 -7.44 -4.12 23.14
CA THR A 14 -6.73 -4.68 21.98
C THR A 14 -7.55 -4.67 20.70
N LYS A 15 -8.84 -5.03 20.79
CA LYS A 15 -9.73 -5.02 19.62
C LYS A 15 -10.03 -3.60 19.14
N GLU A 16 -10.13 -2.64 20.06
CA GLU A 16 -10.38 -1.24 19.72
C GLU A 16 -9.15 -0.56 19.12
N ALA A 17 -7.95 -0.88 19.62
CA ALA A 17 -6.70 -0.29 19.14
C ALA A 17 -6.31 -0.76 17.74
N ILE A 18 -6.54 -2.05 17.40
CA ILE A 18 -6.12 -2.62 16.12
C ILE A 18 -7.02 -2.14 14.98
N ILE A 19 -6.45 -1.37 14.06
CA ILE A 19 -7.12 -0.84 12.87
C ILE A 19 -7.04 -1.85 11.72
N TYR A 20 -5.86 -2.43 11.49
CA TYR A 20 -5.64 -3.37 10.40
C TYR A 20 -4.55 -4.39 10.73
N SER A 21 -4.63 -5.59 10.16
CA SER A 21 -3.63 -6.65 10.32
C SER A 21 -3.22 -7.24 8.96
N TYR A 22 -1.93 -7.18 8.66
CA TYR A 22 -1.31 -7.87 7.53
C TYR A 22 -0.85 -9.26 7.99
N ASN A 23 -1.32 -10.31 7.29
CA ASN A 23 -1.00 -11.72 7.63
C ASN A 23 -0.75 -12.64 6.41
N LYS A 24 -0.67 -12.06 5.20
CA LYS A 24 -0.54 -12.83 3.96
C LYS A 24 0.91 -12.94 3.51
N HIS A 25 1.49 -11.81 3.14
CA HIS A 25 2.87 -11.73 2.63
C HIS A 25 3.81 -10.97 3.58
N ILE A 26 3.23 -10.24 4.53
CA ILE A 26 3.92 -9.49 5.58
C ILE A 26 3.15 -9.76 6.87
N ASN A 27 3.87 -9.88 7.99
CA ASN A 27 3.31 -9.95 9.33
C ASN A 27 3.43 -8.57 9.99
N GLY A 28 2.32 -7.86 10.11
CA GLY A 28 2.30 -6.50 10.65
C GLY A 28 0.92 -6.06 11.08
N VAL A 29 0.85 -5.02 11.91
CA VAL A 29 -0.39 -4.48 12.47
C VAL A 29 -0.34 -2.96 12.42
N VAL A 30 -1.46 -2.34 12.08
CA VAL A 30 -1.70 -0.90 12.27
C VAL A 30 -2.60 -0.76 13.48
N ALA A 31 -2.16 0.00 14.48
CA ALA A 31 -2.90 0.22 15.71
C ALA A 31 -2.83 1.68 16.13
N ALA A 32 -3.89 2.17 16.77
CA ALA A 32 -3.88 3.42 17.53
C ALA A 32 -3.35 3.11 18.94
N LEU A 33 -2.21 3.70 19.29
CA LEU A 33 -1.49 3.45 20.54
C LEU A 33 -1.10 4.78 21.16
N GLU A 34 -1.05 4.81 22.48
CA GLU A 34 -0.35 5.88 23.20
C GLU A 34 1.17 5.75 23.00
N GLU A 35 1.91 6.85 23.21
CA GLU A 35 3.36 6.88 23.00
C GLU A 35 4.10 5.86 23.89
N GLU A 36 3.66 5.72 25.15
CA GLU A 36 4.20 4.74 26.10
C GLU A 36 3.96 3.30 25.63
N GLU A 37 2.76 2.99 25.14
CA GLU A 37 2.42 1.65 24.63
C GLU A 37 3.26 1.30 23.39
N ALA A 38 3.50 2.28 22.51
CA ALA A 38 4.33 2.09 21.34
C ALA A 38 5.81 1.87 21.72
N ALA A 39 6.31 2.58 22.74
CA ALA A 39 7.66 2.41 23.26
C ALA A 39 7.85 1.02 23.89
N ASP A 40 6.91 0.57 24.73
CA ASP A 40 6.95 -0.75 25.36
C ASP A 40 6.97 -1.88 24.31
N ILE A 41 6.19 -1.74 23.24
CA ILE A 41 6.17 -2.71 22.14
C ILE A 41 7.49 -2.68 21.37
N ALA A 42 8.09 -1.51 21.16
CA ALA A 42 9.35 -1.36 20.43
C ALA A 42 10.54 -2.03 21.14
N GLU A 43 10.50 -2.10 22.48
CA GLU A 43 11.52 -2.80 23.28
C GLU A 43 11.35 -4.32 23.29
N ASN A 44 10.21 -4.84 22.82
CA ASN A 44 9.97 -6.28 22.84
C ASN A 44 10.81 -7.01 21.77
N PRO A 45 11.54 -8.09 22.13
CA PRO A 45 12.38 -8.82 21.17
C PRO A 45 11.60 -9.51 20.05
N ASN A 46 10.27 -9.65 20.17
CA ASN A 46 9.41 -10.18 19.13
C ASN A 46 8.88 -9.10 18.17
N ALA A 47 9.09 -7.81 18.47
CA ALA A 47 8.79 -6.71 17.56
C ALA A 47 10.00 -6.44 16.67
N VAL A 48 9.80 -6.52 15.34
CA VAL A 48 10.87 -6.24 14.36
C VAL A 48 11.10 -4.74 14.21
N SER A 49 10.03 -3.96 14.18
CA SER A 49 10.09 -2.49 14.07
C SER A 49 8.75 -1.88 14.47
N VAL A 50 8.81 -0.75 15.16
CA VAL A 50 7.64 0.09 15.47
C VAL A 50 7.93 1.49 14.95
N PHE A 51 6.99 2.06 14.20
CA PHE A 51 7.12 3.41 13.66
C PHE A 51 5.76 4.08 13.55
N LEU A 52 5.75 5.40 13.74
CA LEU A 52 4.56 6.20 13.56
C LEU A 52 4.13 6.18 12.08
N SER A 53 2.85 5.91 11.83
CA SER A 53 2.26 6.01 10.50
C SER A 53 2.33 7.45 10.01
N LYS A 54 2.73 7.64 8.75
CA LYS A 54 2.90 8.96 8.14
C LYS A 54 2.01 9.09 6.91
N GLU A 55 1.36 10.23 6.78
CA GLU A 55 0.73 10.60 5.52
C GLU A 55 1.79 10.97 4.48
N HIS A 56 1.62 10.45 3.27
CA HIS A 56 2.47 10.78 2.14
C HIS A 56 1.73 11.74 1.20
N LYS A 57 2.41 12.81 0.77
CA LYS A 57 1.87 13.75 -0.22
C LYS A 57 2.02 13.18 -1.62
N LEU A 58 1.01 13.39 -2.46
CA LEU A 58 1.07 13.02 -3.87
C LEU A 58 2.19 13.79 -4.55
N HIS A 59 3.14 13.06 -5.14
CA HIS A 59 4.17 13.63 -5.99
C HIS A 59 3.72 13.48 -7.45
N THR A 60 3.31 14.57 -8.10
CA THR A 60 3.02 14.54 -9.54
C THR A 60 4.27 14.91 -10.33
N THR A 61 4.57 14.13 -11.36
CA THR A 61 5.59 14.44 -12.36
C THR A 61 4.93 14.42 -13.74
N ARG A 62 5.28 15.36 -14.64
CA ARG A 62 4.76 15.42 -16.04
C ARG A 62 5.42 14.33 -16.91
N SER A 63 5.33 13.09 -16.47
CA SER A 63 6.18 11.99 -16.92
C SER A 63 5.91 11.53 -18.34
N LEU A 64 4.68 11.66 -18.85
CA LEU A 64 4.35 11.23 -20.21
C LEU A 64 5.04 12.06 -21.29
N GLU A 65 5.21 13.37 -21.06
CA GLU A 65 5.99 14.23 -21.96
C GLU A 65 7.49 13.91 -21.88
N PHE A 66 8.00 13.65 -20.66
CA PHE A 66 9.39 13.28 -20.41
C PHE A 66 9.78 11.95 -21.09
N LEU A 67 8.88 10.96 -21.11
CA LEU A 67 9.15 9.63 -21.68
C LEU A 67 9.04 9.58 -23.21
N GLY A 68 8.70 10.68 -23.88
CA GLY A 68 8.69 10.75 -25.35
C GLY A 68 7.68 9.81 -26.02
N LEU A 69 6.62 9.41 -25.32
CA LEU A 69 5.61 8.43 -25.76
C LEU A 69 4.60 9.02 -26.75
N GLN A 70 5.06 9.79 -27.74
CA GLN A 70 4.21 10.47 -28.72
C GLN A 70 3.52 9.46 -29.66
N ARG A 71 2.23 9.69 -29.89
CA ARG A 71 1.29 8.73 -30.52
C ARG A 71 1.49 8.54 -32.03
N ASN A 72 2.23 9.42 -32.71
CA ASN A 72 2.16 9.57 -34.17
C ASN A 72 3.51 9.33 -34.88
N GLY A 73 4.11 8.16 -34.67
CA GLY A 73 5.33 7.74 -35.38
C GLY A 73 5.22 6.33 -35.97
N ARG A 74 6.08 6.00 -36.94
CA ARG A 74 6.36 4.61 -37.36
C ARG A 74 7.55 4.09 -36.56
N ASN A 75 7.58 2.81 -36.20
CA ASN A 75 8.61 2.19 -35.33
C ASN A 75 8.68 2.76 -33.91
N THR A 76 7.53 3.11 -33.33
CA THR A 76 7.46 3.67 -31.97
C THR A 76 7.78 2.62 -30.90
N THR A 77 8.16 3.08 -29.72
CA THR A 77 8.37 2.23 -28.53
C THR A 77 7.14 1.38 -28.20
N TRP A 78 5.94 1.92 -28.46
CA TRP A 78 4.67 1.20 -28.30
C TRP A 78 4.58 -0.04 -29.18
N GLN A 79 4.93 0.08 -30.47
CA GLN A 79 4.92 -1.05 -31.41
C GLN A 79 6.00 -2.09 -31.05
N LYS A 80 7.20 -1.64 -30.68
CA LYS A 80 8.30 -2.52 -30.24
C LYS A 80 7.95 -3.29 -28.97
N GLY A 81 7.22 -2.66 -28.04
CA GLY A 81 6.75 -3.28 -26.81
C GLY A 81 5.48 -4.10 -26.96
N ARG A 82 4.99 -4.36 -28.19
CA ARG A 82 3.69 -5.00 -28.46
C ARG A 82 2.55 -4.40 -27.62
N PHE A 83 2.60 -3.09 -27.40
CA PHE A 83 1.63 -2.35 -26.59
C PHE A 83 1.44 -2.89 -25.16
N GLY A 84 2.42 -3.62 -24.60
CA GLY A 84 2.32 -4.22 -23.28
C GLY A 84 1.58 -5.56 -23.24
N GLU A 85 1.44 -6.24 -24.38
CA GLU A 85 0.86 -7.59 -24.43
C GLU A 85 1.45 -8.51 -23.35
N ASN A 86 0.58 -9.22 -22.63
CA ASN A 86 0.92 -10.12 -21.52
C ASN A 86 1.67 -9.46 -20.35
N THR A 87 1.55 -8.14 -20.19
CA THR A 87 2.16 -7.39 -19.09
C THR A 87 1.08 -6.78 -18.20
N ILE A 88 1.17 -7.00 -16.89
CA ILE A 88 0.33 -6.34 -15.89
C ILE A 88 1.20 -5.31 -15.16
N ILE A 89 0.73 -4.06 -15.10
CA ILE A 89 1.36 -2.98 -14.36
C ILE A 89 0.43 -2.61 -13.21
N SER A 90 0.79 -2.97 -11.99
CA SER A 90 0.06 -2.56 -10.79
C SER A 90 0.44 -1.12 -10.42
N ASN A 91 -0.56 -0.29 -10.13
CA ASN A 91 -0.37 1.09 -9.69
C ASN A 91 -1.02 1.27 -8.31
N ILE A 92 -0.25 1.76 -7.34
CA ILE A 92 -0.73 2.12 -6.00
C ILE A 92 -0.70 3.65 -5.93
N ASP A 93 -1.86 4.27 -6.07
CA ASP A 93 -2.04 5.72 -6.13
C ASP A 93 -3.37 6.07 -5.44
N THR A 94 -3.82 7.32 -5.49
CA THR A 94 -5.06 7.80 -4.87
C THR A 94 -6.36 7.19 -5.44
N GLY A 95 -6.24 6.28 -6.41
CA GLY A 95 -7.34 5.84 -7.25
C GLY A 95 -7.78 6.93 -8.23
N LYS A 96 -8.68 6.58 -9.16
CA LYS A 96 -9.36 7.54 -10.04
C LYS A 96 -10.84 7.55 -9.73
N LEU A 97 -11.44 8.75 -9.62
CA LEU A 97 -12.88 8.92 -9.80
C LEU A 97 -13.16 8.98 -11.30
N TYR A 98 -13.73 7.93 -11.88
CA TYR A 98 -14.44 8.04 -13.16
C TYR A 98 -15.74 7.24 -13.09
N ASN A 99 -16.87 7.93 -13.29
CA ASN A 99 -18.22 7.37 -13.33
C ASN A 99 -18.53 6.59 -14.62
N ASP A 100 -17.61 6.45 -15.56
CA ASP A 100 -17.92 5.89 -16.88
C ASP A 100 -16.79 5.02 -17.44
N PHE A 101 -16.40 3.93 -16.78
CA PHE A 101 -15.76 2.79 -17.49
C PHE A 101 -16.02 1.46 -16.76
N VAL A 102 -16.38 0.44 -17.55
CA VAL A 102 -16.36 -0.97 -17.14
C VAL A 102 -14.92 -1.44 -17.16
N GLU A 103 -14.34 -1.72 -16.00
CA GLU A 103 -13.12 -2.52 -15.90
C GLU A 103 -13.52 -3.98 -16.14
N ILE A 104 -13.27 -4.49 -17.35
CA ILE A 104 -13.36 -5.92 -17.62
C ILE A 104 -12.06 -6.55 -17.15
N ALA A 105 -12.05 -7.04 -15.91
CA ALA A 105 -11.13 -8.09 -15.51
C ALA A 105 -11.60 -9.39 -16.16
N THR A 106 -10.84 -9.91 -17.12
CA THR A 106 -11.05 -11.28 -17.63
C THR A 106 -10.46 -12.27 -16.63
N ASN A 107 -11.21 -13.34 -16.36
CA ASN A 107 -10.97 -14.32 -15.31
C ASN A 107 -9.68 -15.15 -15.46
N PHE A 108 -9.03 -15.34 -14.29
CA PHE A 108 -7.99 -16.31 -13.88
C PHE A 108 -6.63 -16.28 -14.57
#